data_AF-A0A2N2GBR4-F1
#
_entry.id   AF-A0A2N2GBR4-F1
#
_cell.length_a   1.000
_cell.length_b   1.000
_cell.length_c   1.000
_cell.angle_alpha   90.00
_cell.angle_beta   90.00
_cell.angle_gamma   90.00
#
_symmetry.space_group_name_H-M   'P 1'
#
loop_
_entity.id
_entity.type
_entity.pdbx_description
1 polymer ?
#
loop_
_entity_poly.entity_id
_entity_poly.type
_entity_poly.pdbx_seq_one_letter_code
_entity_poly.pdbx_strand_id
1 'polypeptide(L)'
;MRKKAGGPYLPPLPVPEKVAMPDFHGRSLAGSLELMSENHLNCQVIGHGQVVSQEPEPGGPINACKLVLAPGTVPGPPLENPEENE
;
A
#
# COMPACT_ATOMS: atom_id res chain seq x y z
N MET A 1 38.44 -48.16 -2.86
CA MET A 1 37.05 -47.70 -2.60
C MET A 1 37.12 -46.36 -1.87
N ARG A 2 36.69 -45.26 -2.50
CA ARG A 2 36.67 -43.91 -1.90
C ARG A 2 35.23 -43.57 -1.50
N LYS A 3 34.94 -43.57 -0.19
CA LYS A 3 33.66 -43.13 0.36
C LYS A 3 33.56 -41.61 0.20
N LYS A 4 32.74 -41.13 -0.73
CA LYS A 4 32.38 -39.71 -0.78
C LYS A 4 31.51 -39.42 0.44
N ALA A 5 32.02 -38.62 1.36
CA ALA A 5 31.27 -38.09 2.48
C ALA A 5 30.17 -37.17 1.92
N GLY A 6 28.93 -37.67 1.91
CA GLY A 6 27.76 -36.82 1.75
C GLY A 6 27.61 -36.01 3.04
N GLY A 7 27.91 -34.72 2.98
CA GLY A 7 27.63 -33.80 4.08
C GLY A 7 26.13 -33.79 4.41
N PRO A 8 25.73 -33.33 5.61
CA PRO A 8 24.33 -33.27 5.99
C PRO A 8 23.57 -32.39 5.00
N TYR A 9 22.54 -32.96 4.39
CA TYR A 9 21.63 -32.22 3.53
C TYR A 9 20.84 -31.26 4.41
N LEU A 10 21.20 -29.98 4.40
CA LEU A 10 20.38 -28.95 5.04
C LEU A 10 19.15 -28.70 4.15
N PRO A 11 17.93 -28.76 4.68
CA PRO A 11 16.78 -28.29 3.94
C PRO A 11 16.96 -26.80 3.60
N PRO A 12 16.44 -26.33 2.45
CA PRO A 12 16.45 -24.90 2.15
C PRO A 12 15.73 -24.15 3.27
N LEU A 13 16.34 -23.06 3.75
CA LEU A 13 15.70 -22.18 4.71
C LEU A 13 14.40 -21.64 4.11
N PRO A 14 13.32 -21.47 4.90
CA PRO A 14 12.11 -20.84 4.42
C PRO A 14 12.47 -19.45 3.88
N VAL A 15 12.23 -19.24 2.59
CA VAL A 15 12.32 -17.91 1.98
C VAL A 15 11.27 -17.03 2.69
N PRO A 16 11.64 -15.83 3.16
CA PRO A 16 10.64 -14.93 3.70
C PRO A 16 9.60 -14.68 2.61
N GLU A 17 8.33 -14.95 2.92
CA GLU A 17 7.22 -14.60 2.04
C GLU A 17 7.39 -13.14 1.63
N LYS A 18 7.45 -12.89 0.31
CA LYS A 18 7.51 -11.52 -0.19
C LYS A 18 6.27 -10.80 0.34
N VAL A 19 6.49 -9.83 1.23
CA VAL A 19 5.41 -8.97 1.70
C VAL A 19 4.93 -8.17 0.49
N ALA A 20 3.73 -8.52 0.00
CA ALA A 20 3.11 -7.90 -1.15
C ALA A 20 2.27 -6.71 -0.69
N MET A 21 2.33 -5.61 -1.44
CA MET A 21 1.64 -4.38 -1.10
C MET A 21 0.13 -4.61 -1.03
N PRO A 22 -0.53 -4.32 0.10
CA PRO A 22 -1.97 -4.42 0.17
C PRO A 22 -2.67 -3.32 -0.63
N ASP A 23 -3.93 -3.55 -0.97
CA ASP A 23 -4.76 -2.54 -1.62
C ASP A 23 -5.43 -1.64 -0.58
N PHE A 24 -5.14 -0.35 -0.67
CA PHE A 24 -5.65 0.70 0.20
C PHE A 24 -6.65 1.60 -0.53
N HIS A 25 -6.84 1.46 -1.85
CA HIS A 25 -7.74 2.31 -2.62
C HIS A 25 -9.17 2.34 -2.04
N GLY A 26 -9.73 3.55 -1.92
CA GLY A 26 -11.08 3.74 -1.38
C GLY A 26 -11.21 3.50 0.13
N ARG A 27 -10.14 3.07 0.82
CA ARG A 27 -10.16 3.01 2.29
C ARG A 27 -9.95 4.39 2.90
N SER A 28 -10.58 4.60 4.05
CA SER A 28 -10.30 5.76 4.91
C SER A 28 -8.96 5.60 5.61
N LEU A 29 -8.36 6.72 6.02
CA LEU A 29 -7.10 6.73 6.77
C LEU A 29 -7.07 5.74 7.95
N ALA A 30 -8.14 5.67 8.74
CA ALA A 30 -8.24 4.76 9.89
C ALA A 30 -8.07 3.29 9.47
N GLY A 31 -8.86 2.83 8.49
CA GLY A 31 -8.79 1.45 8.01
C GLY A 31 -7.48 1.13 7.25
N SER A 32 -6.84 2.14 6.67
CA SER A 32 -5.50 1.98 6.10
C SER A 32 -4.44 1.84 7.20
N LEU A 33 -4.52 2.61 8.29
CA LEU A 33 -3.57 2.56 9.41
C LEU A 33 -3.61 1.23 10.16
N GLU A 34 -4.79 0.66 10.34
CA GLU A 34 -4.95 -0.68 10.91
C GLU A 34 -4.20 -1.72 10.05
N LEU A 35 -4.46 -1.69 8.74
CA LEU A 35 -3.90 -2.65 7.81
C LEU A 35 -2.38 -2.47 7.64
N MET A 36 -1.88 -1.25 7.71
CA MET A 36 -0.45 -0.96 7.81
C MET A 36 0.17 -1.57 9.08
N SER A 37 -0.50 -1.44 10.22
CA SER A 37 -0.02 -1.97 11.50
C SER A 37 0.03 -3.50 11.50
N GLU A 38 -1.01 -4.16 10.97
CA GLU A 38 -1.08 -5.62 10.83
C GLU A 38 0.03 -6.19 9.94
N ASN A 39 0.40 -5.45 8.89
CA ASN A 39 1.43 -5.87 7.93
C ASN A 39 2.82 -5.31 8.24
N HIS A 40 2.99 -4.65 9.41
CA HIS A 40 4.23 -3.97 9.80
C HIS A 40 4.78 -3.01 8.74
N LEU A 41 3.87 -2.31 8.05
CA LEU A 41 4.17 -1.36 6.99
C LEU A 41 4.28 0.05 7.57
N ASN A 42 5.34 0.75 7.18
CA ASN A 42 5.51 2.15 7.50
C ASN A 42 5.28 2.97 6.23
N CYS A 43 4.05 3.48 6.07
CA CYS A 43 3.66 4.27 4.90
C CYS A 43 3.64 5.76 5.19
N GLN A 44 4.15 6.55 4.24
CA GLN A 44 3.99 7.99 4.27
C GLN A 44 2.59 8.36 3.78
N VAL A 45 1.78 8.93 4.67
CA VAL A 45 0.42 9.39 4.38
C VAL A 45 0.44 10.88 4.03
N ILE A 46 -0.12 11.24 2.88
CA ILE A 46 -0.20 12.61 2.39
C ILE A 46 -1.69 12.96 2.18
N GLY A 47 -2.18 14.00 2.87
CA GLY A 47 -3.56 14.45 2.75
C GLY A 47 -4.50 13.86 3.81
N HIS A 48 -5.80 13.95 3.55
CA HIS A 48 -6.87 13.50 4.46
C HIS A 48 -8.05 12.95 3.66
N GLY A 49 -8.87 12.08 4.24
CA GLY A 49 -10.04 11.49 3.57
C GLY A 49 -9.83 10.04 3.17
N GLN A 50 -10.05 9.74 1.88
CA GLN A 50 -9.94 8.39 1.31
C GLN A 50 -8.70 8.29 0.44
N VAL A 51 -8.08 7.10 0.43
CA VAL A 51 -6.91 6.82 -0.41
C VAL A 51 -7.34 6.84 -1.88
N VAL A 52 -6.78 7.80 -2.62
CA VAL A 52 -6.99 7.95 -4.06
C VAL A 52 -5.82 7.41 -4.87
N SER A 53 -4.66 7.22 -4.23
CA SER A 53 -3.48 6.65 -4.88
C SER A 53 -2.56 6.04 -3.84
N GLN A 54 -1.92 4.94 -4.21
CA GLN A 54 -0.90 4.26 -3.43
C GLN A 54 0.34 3.97 -4.28
N GLU A 55 1.50 4.01 -3.66
CA GLU A 55 2.77 3.62 -4.25
C GLU A 55 3.54 2.76 -3.24
N PRO A 56 3.99 1.54 -3.61
CA PRO A 56 3.84 0.84 -4.90
C PRO A 56 2.42 0.33 -5.18
N GLU A 57 2.22 -0.18 -6.40
CA GLU A 57 0.95 -0.79 -6.82
C GLU A 57 0.59 -2.00 -5.94
N PRO A 58 -0.72 -2.31 -5.77
CA PRO A 58 -1.15 -3.48 -5.00
C PRO A 58 -0.54 -4.76 -5.57
N GLY A 59 -0.09 -5.65 -4.68
CA GLY A 59 0.66 -6.86 -5.02
C GLY A 59 2.15 -6.63 -5.33
N GLY A 60 2.59 -5.37 -5.42
CA GLY A 60 3.97 -5.01 -5.69
C GLY A 60 4.92 -5.30 -4.51
N PRO A 61 6.24 -5.35 -4.76
CA PRO A 61 7.23 -5.54 -3.71
C PRO A 61 7.31 -4.31 -2.80
N ILE A 62 7.04 -4.49 -1.51
CA ILE A 62 7.09 -3.41 -0.53
C ILE A 62 8.55 -3.10 -0.18
N ASN A 63 9.09 -2.04 -0.77
CA ASN A 63 10.38 -1.47 -0.37
C ASN A 63 10.23 -0.11 0.33
N ALA A 64 9.19 0.63 -0.05
CA ALA A 64 8.75 1.88 0.55
C ALA A 64 7.24 1.97 0.34
N CYS A 65 6.52 2.66 1.21
CA CYS A 65 5.08 2.79 1.09
C CYS A 65 4.68 4.26 1.19
N LYS A 66 3.84 4.72 0.27
CA LYS A 66 3.32 6.08 0.21
C LYS A 66 1.86 6.05 -0.20
N LEU A 67 1.02 6.78 0.53
CA LEU A 67 -0.42 6.84 0.32
C LEU A 67 -0.83 8.30 0.16
N VAL A 68 -1.58 8.59 -0.90
CA VAL A 68 -2.16 9.90 -1.15
C VAL A 68 -3.66 9.81 -0.89
N LEU A 69 -4.11 10.65 0.03
CA LEU A 69 -5.49 10.74 0.45
C LEU A 69 -6.08 12.05 -0.06
N ALA A 70 -7.27 11.96 -0.64
CA ALA A 70 -8.06 13.12 -0.98
C ALA A 70 -9.33 13.15 -0.12
N PRO A 71 -9.78 14.33 0.30
CA PRO A 71 -11.12 14.46 0.85
C PRO A 71 -12.05 13.98 -0.25
N GLY A 72 -12.80 12.90 0.03
CA GLY A 72 -13.78 12.39 -0.92
C GLY A 72 -14.66 13.56 -1.26
N THR A 73 -14.56 14.04 -2.51
CA THR A 73 -15.45 15.08 -2.97
C THR A 73 -16.83 14.45 -2.88
N VAL A 74 -17.62 14.86 -1.89
CA VAL A 74 -19.01 15.12 -2.25
C VAL A 74 -18.89 15.97 -3.51
N PRO A 75 -19.46 15.56 -4.66
CA PRO A 75 -19.58 16.50 -5.75
C PRO A 75 -20.32 17.69 -5.13
N GLY A 76 -19.57 18.73 -4.78
CA GLY A 76 -20.16 20.01 -4.51
C GLY A 76 -21.02 20.30 -5.74
N PRO A 77 -22.23 20.84 -5.57
CA PRO A 77 -23.00 21.26 -6.73
C PRO A 77 -22.04 22.04 -7.64
N PRO A 78 -22.02 21.74 -8.96
CA PRO A 78 -21.10 22.38 -9.88
C PRO A 78 -21.18 23.88 -9.60
N LEU A 79 -20.02 24.51 -9.37
CA LEU A 79 -19.94 25.95 -9.17
C LEU A 79 -20.64 26.59 -10.36
N GLU A 80 -21.87 27.03 -10.15
CA GLU A 80 -22.65 27.75 -11.14
C GLU A 80 -21.84 28.99 -11.43
N ASN A 81 -21.26 29.03 -12.63
CA ASN A 81 -20.48 30.15 -13.12
C ASN A 81 -21.27 31.43 -12.82
N PRO A 82 -20.69 32.46 -12.18
CA PRO A 82 -21.36 33.73 -12.11
C PRO A 82 -21.53 34.21 -13.55
N GLU A 83 -22.78 34.15 -14.01
CA GLU A 83 -23.23 34.69 -15.28
C GLU A 83 -22.68 36.11 -15.40
N GLU A 84 -21.93 36.34 -16.48
CA GLU A 84 -21.36 37.64 -16.81
C GLU A 84 -22.52 38.63 -16.96
N ASN A 85 -22.65 39.54 -15.98
CA ASN A 85 -23.45 40.73 -16.14
C ASN A 85 -22.65 41.94 -15.69
N GLU A 86 -21.98 42.57 -16.65
CA GLU A 86 -22.00 44.04 -16.83
C GLU A 86 -21.57 44.42 -18.25
#